data_AF-A0A438DLL0-F1
#
_entry.id   AF-A0A438DLL0-F1
#
_cell.length_a   1.000
_cell.length_b   1.000
_cell.length_c   1.000
_cell.angle_alpha   90.00
_cell.angle_beta   90.00
_cell.angle_gamma   90.00
#
_symmetry.space_group_name_H-M   'P 1'
#
loop_
_entity.id
_entity.type
_entity.pdbx_description
1 polymer ?
#
loop_
_entity_poly.entity_id
_entity_poly.type
_entity_poly.pdbx_seq_one_letter_code
_entity_poly.pdbx_strand_id
1 'polypeptide(L)'
;MILNTRYFSQRKKDGGPGVEEEQHVESFFTVLAHLYVFSLSDYFPWLRVLNLDGHEKTIREAMNTINKYHDPIVDQIVEQWKNGEKEVEDLLDVFISIKDKN
;
A
#
# COMPACT_ATOMS: atom_id res chain seq x y z
N MET A 1 7.63 6.62 -10.81
CA MET A 1 7.28 5.44 -9.98
C MET A 1 6.58 5.96 -8.72
N ILE A 2 5.88 5.14 -7.92
CA ILE A 2 5.17 5.67 -6.72
C ILE A 2 6.14 5.87 -5.53
N LEU A 3 6.99 4.87 -5.23
CA LEU A 3 7.90 4.87 -4.06
C LEU A 3 9.39 4.74 -4.41
N ASN A 4 9.74 4.91 -5.70
CA ASN A 4 11.05 4.67 -6.32
C ASN A 4 11.82 3.39 -5.90
N THR A 5 11.15 2.43 -5.24
CA THR A 5 11.72 1.18 -4.75
C THR A 5 11.34 0.04 -5.68
N ARG A 6 12.34 -0.75 -6.10
CA ARG A 6 12.15 -1.88 -7.03
C ARG A 6 12.01 -3.24 -6.35
N TYR A 7 12.57 -3.38 -5.14
CA TYR A 7 12.59 -4.63 -4.39
C TYR A 7 12.38 -4.30 -2.90
N PHE A 8 11.56 -5.11 -2.22
CA PHE A 8 11.38 -5.02 -0.77
C PHE A 8 12.49 -5.77 -0.04
N SER A 9 12.99 -6.86 -0.65
CA SER A 9 14.02 -7.72 -0.08
C SER A 9 15.27 -7.87 -0.96
N GLN A 10 16.28 -8.58 -0.44
CA GLN A 10 17.44 -8.97 -1.24
C GLN A 10 17.02 -9.88 -2.39
N ARG A 11 17.55 -9.59 -3.59
CA ARG A 11 17.26 -10.36 -4.80
C ARG A 11 17.62 -11.83 -4.62
N LYS A 12 16.74 -12.71 -5.09
CA LYS A 12 17.07 -14.13 -5.28
C LYS A 12 18.17 -14.25 -6.36
N LYS A 13 19.03 -15.27 -6.21
CA LYS A 13 20.16 -15.53 -7.13
C LYS A 13 19.72 -15.86 -8.56
N ASP A 14 18.49 -16.35 -8.72
CA ASP A 14 17.86 -16.67 -10.00
C ASP A 14 17.26 -15.44 -10.72
N GLY A 15 17.27 -14.27 -10.07
CA GLY A 15 16.68 -13.04 -10.61
C GLY A 15 15.14 -12.99 -10.54
N GLY A 16 14.50 -14.01 -9.96
CA GLY A 16 13.06 -14.06 -9.74
C GLY A 16 12.58 -13.15 -8.61
N PRO A 17 11.25 -12.95 -8.46
CA PRO A 17 10.69 -12.21 -7.34
C PRO A 17 11.01 -12.92 -6.02
N GLY A 18 11.31 -12.15 -4.97
CA GLY A 18 11.43 -12.68 -3.63
C GLY A 18 10.06 -13.02 -3.04
N VAL A 19 10.07 -13.66 -1.86
CA VAL A 19 8.83 -14.02 -1.16
C VAL A 19 8.01 -12.78 -0.80
N GLU A 20 8.68 -11.68 -0.47
CA GLU A 20 8.04 -10.41 -0.12
C GLU A 20 7.35 -9.77 -1.32
N GLU A 21 8.01 -9.77 -2.48
CA GLU A 21 7.43 -9.29 -3.73
C GLU A 21 6.22 -10.14 -4.16
N GLU A 22 6.30 -11.47 -4.01
CA GLU A 22 5.19 -12.38 -4.30
C GLU A 22 3.98 -12.08 -3.38
N GLN A 23 4.19 -11.96 -2.06
CA GLN A 23 3.14 -11.65 -1.08
C GLN A 23 2.49 -10.28 -1.31
N HIS A 24 3.31 -9.27 -1.63
CA HIS A 24 2.81 -7.93 -1.94
C HIS A 24 1.93 -7.94 -3.19
N VAL A 25 2.38 -8.57 -4.28
CA VAL A 25 1.64 -8.64 -5.54
C VAL A 25 0.34 -9.42 -5.36
N GLU A 26 0.35 -10.56 -4.67
CA GLU A 26 -0.86 -11.34 -4.36
C GLU A 26 -1.90 -10.50 -3.59
N SER A 27 -1.44 -9.76 -2.57
CA SER A 27 -2.31 -8.88 -1.78
C SER A 27 -2.86 -7.73 -2.62
N PHE A 28 -2.04 -7.15 -3.49
CA PHE A 28 -2.47 -6.10 -4.41
C PHE A 28 -3.56 -6.59 -5.36
N PHE A 29 -3.39 -7.77 -5.96
CA PHE A 29 -4.42 -8.38 -6.80
C PHE A 29 -5.69 -8.74 -6.01
N THR A 30 -5.56 -9.12 -4.74
CA THR A 30 -6.70 -9.35 -3.86
C THR A 30 -7.53 -8.08 -3.68
N VAL A 31 -6.89 -6.93 -3.45
CA VAL A 31 -7.58 -5.63 -3.38
C VAL A 31 -8.24 -5.30 -4.72
N LEU A 32 -7.53 -5.47 -5.85
CA LEU A 32 -8.08 -5.20 -7.18
C LEU A 32 -9.31 -6.05 -7.50
N ALA A 33 -9.30 -7.33 -7.13
CA ALA A 33 -10.42 -8.23 -7.31
C ALA A 33 -11.66 -7.80 -6.52
N HIS A 34 -11.48 -6.99 -5.47
CA HIS A 34 -12.53 -6.50 -4.59
C HIS A 34 -12.98 -5.06 -4.87
N LEU A 35 -12.41 -4.36 -5.85
CA LEU A 35 -12.68 -2.94 -6.12
C LEU A 35 -14.16 -2.59 -6.40
N TYR A 36 -14.90 -3.50 -7.01
CA TYR A 36 -16.30 -3.29 -7.42
C TYR A 36 -17.24 -4.35 -6.87
N VAL A 37 -16.85 -4.99 -5.77
CA VAL A 37 -17.66 -6.02 -5.15
C VAL A 37 -18.89 -5.39 -4.50
N PHE A 38 -20.05 -6.02 -4.73
CA PHE A 38 -21.30 -5.62 -4.13
C PHE A 38 -21.29 -5.90 -2.63
N SER A 39 -21.41 -4.86 -1.79
CA SER A 39 -21.63 -5.02 -0.36
C SER A 39 -22.96 -4.39 0.07
N LEU A 40 -23.76 -5.14 0.84
CA LEU A 40 -24.95 -4.57 1.49
C LEU A 40 -24.60 -3.48 2.50
N SER A 41 -23.38 -3.54 3.06
CA SER A 41 -22.90 -2.55 4.02
C SER A 41 -22.68 -1.17 3.41
N ASP A 42 -22.54 -1.08 2.08
CA ASP A 42 -22.45 0.19 1.37
C ASP A 42 -23.78 0.96 1.38
N TYR A 43 -24.90 0.24 1.42
CA TYR A 43 -26.25 0.82 1.49
C TYR A 43 -26.75 0.96 2.92
N PHE A 44 -26.40 0.02 3.79
CA PHE A 44 -26.80 0.00 5.19
C PHE A 44 -25.57 0.00 6.10
N PRO A 45 -25.03 1.17 6.48
CA PRO A 45 -23.75 1.29 7.17
C PRO A 45 -23.64 0.50 8.49
N TRP A 46 -24.76 0.28 9.18
CA TRP A 46 -24.79 -0.50 10.42
C TRP A 46 -24.48 -2.00 10.21
N LEU A 47 -24.63 -2.52 8.98
CA LEU A 47 -24.23 -3.89 8.63
C LEU A 47 -22.72 -4.08 8.53
N ARG A 48 -21.94 -2.99 8.46
CA ARG A 48 -20.47 -3.05 8.36
C ARG A 48 -19.86 -3.83 9.51
N VAL A 49 -20.39 -3.65 10.73
CA VAL A 49 -19.91 -4.36 11.94
C VAL A 49 -20.06 -5.89 11.81
N LEU A 50 -21.04 -6.36 11.01
CA LEU A 50 -21.29 -7.78 10.83
C LEU A 50 -20.37 -8.42 9.78
N ASN A 51 -19.81 -7.63 8.85
CA ASN A 51 -18.98 -8.11 7.74
C ASN A 51 -19.58 -9.36 7.05
N LEU A 52 -20.87 -9.29 6.73
CA LEU A 52 -21.69 -10.45 6.29
C LEU A 52 -21.15 -11.15 5.05
N ASP A 53 -20.50 -10.40 4.16
CA ASP A 53 -19.95 -10.86 2.88
C ASP A 53 -18.46 -11.21 2.97
N GLY A 54 -17.81 -10.93 4.11
CA GLY A 54 -16.39 -11.20 4.32
C GLY A 54 -15.44 -10.21 3.64
N HIS A 55 -15.93 -9.36 2.73
CA HIS A 55 -15.09 -8.56 1.84
C HIS A 55 -14.27 -7.53 2.61
N GLU A 56 -14.82 -6.90 3.65
CA GLU A 56 -14.09 -5.93 4.46
C GLU A 56 -12.91 -6.59 5.19
N LYS A 57 -13.08 -7.82 5.68
CA LYS A 57 -11.99 -8.56 6.31
C LYS A 57 -10.89 -8.93 5.30
N THR A 58 -11.26 -9.44 4.13
CA THR A 58 -10.30 -9.80 3.08
C THR A 58 -9.49 -8.59 2.59
N ILE A 59 -10.17 -7.46 2.32
CA ILE A 59 -9.48 -6.23 1.93
C ILE A 59 -8.56 -5.75 3.05
N ARG A 60 -9.00 -5.80 4.32
CA ARG A 60 -8.17 -5.39 5.47
C ARG A 60 -6.90 -6.22 5.58
N GLU A 61 -6.99 -7.54 5.44
CA GLU A 61 -5.83 -8.44 5.48
C GLU A 61 -4.86 -8.15 4.32
N ALA A 62 -5.38 -7.97 3.11
CA ALA A 62 -4.57 -7.62 1.95
C ALA A 62 -3.88 -6.24 2.12
N MET A 63 -4.61 -5.24 2.62
CA MET A 63 -4.06 -3.91 2.92
C MET A 63 -2.99 -3.97 4.02
N ASN A 64 -3.16 -4.79 5.05
CA ASN A 64 -2.14 -4.98 6.08
C ASN A 64 -0.84 -5.53 5.48
N THR A 65 -0.91 -6.48 4.54
CA THR A 65 0.27 -6.99 3.84
C THR A 65 0.92 -5.91 2.97
N ILE A 66 0.14 -5.11 2.24
CA ILE A 66 0.68 -4.00 1.43
C ILE A 66 1.39 -2.97 2.33
N ASN A 67 0.74 -2.54 3.40
CA ASN A 67 1.26 -1.55 4.34
C ASN A 67 2.52 -2.05 5.05
N LYS A 68 2.59 -3.34 5.40
CA LYS A 68 3.81 -3.94 5.96
C LYS A 68 5.07 -3.65 5.13
N TYR A 69 4.93 -3.56 3.81
CA TYR A 69 6.05 -3.29 2.91
C TYR A 69 6.18 -1.80 2.52
N HIS A 70 5.06 -1.07 2.43
CA HIS A 70 5.08 0.34 2.05
C HIS A 70 5.46 1.27 3.22
N ASP A 71 4.94 1.03 4.42
CA ASP A 71 5.07 1.95 5.55
C ASP A 71 6.55 2.24 5.90
N PRO A 72 7.46 1.25 5.99
CA PRO A 72 8.86 1.54 6.29
C PRO A 72 9.56 2.40 5.24
N ILE A 73 9.17 2.25 3.97
CA ILE A 73 9.71 3.05 2.84
C ILE A 73 9.20 4.48 2.94
N VAL A 74 7.89 4.64 3.20
CA VAL A 74 7.27 5.95 3.38
C VAL A 74 7.91 6.68 4.56
N ASP A 75 8.06 6.02 5.70
CA ASP A 75 8.67 6.60 6.90
C ASP A 75 10.11 7.06 6.64
N GLN A 76 10.91 6.23 5.96
CA GLN A 76 12.28 6.59 5.58
C GLN A 76 12.32 7.82 4.66
N ILE A 77 11.45 7.89 3.66
CA ILE A 77 11.39 9.03 2.73
C ILE A 77 10.95 10.30 3.47
N VAL A 78 9.95 10.21 4.35
CA VAL A 78 9.50 11.33 5.18
C VAL A 78 10.61 11.84 6.09
N GLU A 79 11.44 10.94 6.66
CA GLU A 79 12.60 11.33 7.47
C GLU A 79 13.67 12.06 6.64
N GLN A 80 13.98 11.59 5.43
CA GLN A 80 14.90 12.28 4.51
C GLN A 80 14.43 13.70 4.18
N TRP A 81 13.13 13.90 3.94
CA TRP A 81 12.52 15.21 3.71
C TRP A 81 12.63 16.12 4.93
N LYS A 82 12.49 15.60 6.16
CA LYS A 82 12.67 16.37 7.41
C LYS A 82 14.11 16.83 7.60
N ASN A 83 15.08 16.04 7.16
CA ASN A 83 16.51 16.37 7.26
C ASN A 83 16.99 17.31 6.14
N GLY A 84 16.14 17.59 5.15
CA GLY A 84 16.48 18.46 4.00
C GLY A 84 17.39 17.78 2.99
N GLU A 85 17.42 16.45 2.96
CA GLU A 85 18.42 15.65 2.23
C GLU A 85 17.97 15.22 0.82
N LYS A 86 16.84 15.73 0.31
CA LYS A 86 16.17 15.10 -0.84
C LYS A 86 15.67 16.07 -1.92
N GLU A 87 15.87 15.67 -3.18
CA GLU A 87 15.24 16.24 -4.37
C GLU A 87 13.99 15.41 -4.74
N VAL A 88 13.05 15.99 -5.51
CA VAL A 88 11.81 15.30 -5.90
C VAL A 88 12.11 14.26 -7.00
N GLU A 89 11.97 12.97 -6.69
CA GLU A 89 12.24 11.87 -7.63
C GLU A 89 11.00 11.07 -8.03
N ASP A 90 10.02 10.96 -7.13
CA ASP A 90 8.82 10.15 -7.34
C ASP A 90 7.51 10.82 -6.92
N LEU A 91 6.39 10.10 -7.06
CA LEU A 91 5.07 10.65 -6.72
C LEU A 91 4.90 10.87 -5.21
N LEU A 92 5.50 10.04 -4.36
CA LEU A 92 5.46 10.23 -2.91
C LEU A 92 6.20 11.51 -2.52
N ASP A 93 7.36 11.76 -3.11
CA ASP A 93 8.12 13.01 -2.91
C ASP A 93 7.28 14.23 -3.31
N VAL A 94 6.56 14.15 -4.43
CA VAL A 94 5.61 15.21 -4.83
C VAL A 94 4.54 15.40 -3.76
N PHE A 95 3.91 14.32 -3.29
CA PHE A 95 2.88 14.41 -2.24
C PHE A 95 3.40 15.03 -0.93
N ILE A 96 4.62 14.71 -0.52
CA ILE A 96 5.25 15.28 0.68
C ILE A 96 5.60 16.76 0.47
N SER A 97 6.06 17.14 -0.73
CA SER A 97 6.48 18.51 -1.05
C SER A 97 5.32 19.51 -1.13
N ILE A 98 4.11 19.03 -1.44
CA ILE A 98 2.92 19.87 -1.55
C ILE A 98 2.50 20.30 -0.15
N LYS A 99 2.64 21.59 0.13
CA LYS A 99 2.05 22.21 1.32
C LYS A 99 0.57 22.48 1.08
N ASP A 100 -0.27 22.13 2.04
CA ASP A 100 -1.66 22.58 2.04
C ASP A 100 -1.68 24.11 2.02
N LYS A 101 -2.51 24.67 1.13
CA LYS A 101 -2.82 26.09 1.14
C LYS A 101 -3.79 26.33 2.29
N ASN A 102 -3.27 26.79 3.43
CA ASN A 102 -4.08 27.37 4.50
C ASN A 102 -4.90 28.56 3.97
#